data_AF-A0A2E2HAX6-F1
#
_entry.id   AF-A0A2E2HAX6-F1
#
_cell.length_a   1.000
_cell.length_b   1.000
_cell.length_c   1.000
_cell.angle_alpha   90.00
_cell.angle_beta   90.00
_cell.angle_gamma   90.00
#
_symmetry.space_group_name_H-M   'P 1'
#
loop_
_entity.id
_entity.type
_entity.pdbx_description
1 polymer ?
#
loop_
_entity_poly.entity_id
_entity_poly.type
_entity_poly.pdbx_seq_one_letter_code
_entity_poly.pdbx_strand_id
1 'polypeptide(L)'
;MNCRNLLLSLLLILVTLPSQAQPPPQSGPELESLDPEQRRMLEHFERSWEEMPPERKQRVLRNMRRWQEMPQEQRERIRQRGREFSRHDEERRQRIRNNFENFSNLPEAERRDIRQSFRRFQELPEDRRRALFEEFQRRQQDAEPRRPSVQDESPEVNETGTAEE
;
A
#
# COMPACT_ATOMS: atom_id res chain seq x y z
N MET A 1 -18.07 -14.79 0.85
CA MET A 1 -19.00 -15.63 1.64
C MET A 1 -20.09 -14.69 2.14
N ASN A 2 -21.08 -14.44 1.28
CA ASN A 2 -22.17 -13.50 1.52
C ASN A 2 -23.44 -14.33 1.70
N CYS A 3 -23.95 -14.38 2.92
CA CYS A 3 -25.22 -15.02 3.24
C CYS A 3 -25.97 -14.13 4.22
N ARG A 4 -27.07 -13.53 3.77
CA ARG A 4 -28.32 -13.31 4.53
C ARG A 4 -29.21 -12.32 3.78
N ASN A 5 -29.79 -12.81 2.69
CA ASN A 5 -31.05 -12.30 2.21
C ASN A 5 -32.20 -12.91 3.05
N LEU A 6 -33.36 -12.25 2.96
CA LEU A 6 -34.72 -12.74 3.21
C LEU A 6 -35.29 -12.63 4.63
N LEU A 7 -36.16 -11.63 4.82
CA LEU A 7 -37.59 -11.79 5.11
C LEU A 7 -38.29 -10.43 4.83
N LEU A 8 -38.87 -10.29 3.64
CA LEU A 8 -40.32 -10.13 3.41
C LEU A 8 -40.98 -8.91 4.06
N SER A 9 -41.29 -7.90 3.25
CA SER A 9 -42.58 -7.19 3.33
C SER A 9 -42.93 -6.64 1.95
N LEU A 10 -43.98 -7.23 1.41
CA LEU A 10 -44.68 -6.90 0.17
C LEU A 10 -45.54 -5.65 0.42
N LEU A 11 -45.36 -4.57 -0.37
CA LEU A 11 -46.44 -3.66 -0.69
C LEU A 11 -46.24 -3.01 -2.06
N LEU A 12 -47.29 -3.14 -2.85
CA LEU A 12 -47.55 -2.66 -4.20
C LEU A 12 -47.61 -1.12 -4.25
N ILE A 13 -47.00 -0.48 -5.25
CA ILE A 13 -47.61 0.51 -6.18
C ILE A 13 -46.56 0.93 -7.23
N LEU A 14 -47.05 0.90 -8.47
CA LEU A 14 -46.41 1.25 -9.73
C LEU A 14 -46.11 2.75 -9.81
N VAL A 15 -44.84 3.12 -9.93
CA VAL A 15 -44.43 4.39 -10.56
C VAL A 15 -43.23 4.08 -11.45
N THR A 16 -43.46 3.94 -12.75
CA THR A 16 -42.41 3.98 -13.77
C THR A 16 -41.91 5.41 -13.89
N LEU A 17 -41.00 5.80 -13.01
CA LEU A 17 -40.20 7.00 -13.23
C LEU A 17 -39.23 6.70 -14.38
N PRO A 18 -39.08 7.60 -15.37
CA PRO A 18 -37.93 7.52 -16.25
C PRO A 18 -36.70 7.65 -15.37
N SER A 19 -35.95 6.56 -15.21
CA SER A 19 -34.61 6.62 -14.67
C SER A 19 -33.79 7.45 -15.65
N GLN A 20 -33.75 8.75 -15.42
CA GLN A 20 -32.66 9.61 -15.86
C GLN A 20 -31.42 9.05 -15.19
N ALA A 21 -30.81 8.05 -15.81
CA ALA A 21 -29.48 7.60 -15.48
C ALA A 21 -28.56 8.74 -15.89
N GLN A 22 -28.47 9.74 -15.01
CA GLN A 22 -27.56 10.85 -15.15
C GLN A 22 -26.16 10.23 -15.27
N PRO A 23 -25.45 10.42 -16.40
CA PRO A 23 -24.09 9.92 -16.51
C PRO A 23 -23.33 10.44 -15.29
N PRO A 24 -22.51 9.60 -14.63
CA PRO A 24 -21.80 10.03 -13.43
C PRO A 24 -21.09 11.35 -13.76
N PRO A 25 -21.24 12.37 -12.91
CA PRO A 25 -20.67 13.68 -13.20
C PRO A 25 -19.18 13.50 -13.47
N GLN A 26 -18.71 14.06 -14.59
CA GLN A 26 -17.32 13.91 -15.03
C GLN A 26 -16.34 14.55 -14.02
N SER A 27 -16.84 15.50 -13.25
CA SER A 27 -16.25 16.06 -12.05
C SER A 27 -16.80 15.28 -10.86
N GLY A 28 -15.98 14.49 -10.16
CA GLY A 28 -16.43 13.73 -8.98
C GLY A 28 -17.02 14.63 -7.88
N PRO A 29 -17.52 14.05 -6.77
CA PRO A 29 -18.20 14.82 -5.71
C PRO A 29 -17.34 15.99 -5.21
N GLU A 30 -17.95 17.18 -5.17
CA GLU A 30 -17.36 18.42 -4.68
C GLU A 30 -17.24 18.39 -3.16
N LEU A 31 -16.19 19.02 -2.61
CA LEU A 31 -15.92 19.02 -1.17
C LEU A 31 -17.12 19.54 -0.34
N GLU A 32 -17.88 20.49 -0.88
CA GLU A 32 -19.06 21.06 -0.20
C GLU A 32 -20.23 20.07 -0.05
N SER A 33 -20.31 19.10 -0.97
CA SER A 33 -21.39 18.11 -1.01
C SER A 33 -21.17 16.91 -0.09
N LEU A 34 -20.00 16.85 0.59
CA LEU A 34 -19.64 15.74 1.47
C LEU A 34 -20.24 15.89 2.87
N ASP A 35 -20.31 14.77 3.60
CA ASP A 35 -20.70 14.77 5.01
C ASP A 35 -19.75 15.66 5.85
N PRO A 36 -20.24 16.37 6.89
CA PRO A 36 -19.42 17.28 7.68
C PRO A 36 -18.14 16.65 8.27
N GLU A 37 -18.17 15.38 8.67
CA GLU A 37 -16.98 14.70 9.19
C GLU A 37 -15.99 14.42 8.06
N GLN A 38 -16.48 14.03 6.87
CA GLN A 38 -15.64 13.81 5.70
C GLN A 38 -14.99 15.12 5.22
N ARG A 39 -15.76 16.21 5.21
CA ARG A 39 -15.27 17.54 4.86
C ARG A 39 -14.13 17.99 5.79
N ARG A 40 -14.30 17.83 7.11
CA ARG A 40 -13.24 18.15 8.10
C ARG A 40 -11.96 17.34 7.89
N MET A 41 -12.08 16.07 7.50
CA MET A 41 -10.91 15.23 7.22
C MET A 41 -10.18 15.63 5.94
N LEU A 42 -10.87 16.27 4.99
CA LEU A 42 -10.32 16.68 3.69
C LEU A 42 -10.00 18.18 3.59
N GLU A 43 -10.35 18.97 4.60
CA GLU A 43 -10.16 20.44 4.63
C GLU A 43 -8.71 20.83 4.34
N HIS A 44 -7.74 20.15 4.95
CA HIS A 44 -6.32 20.41 4.71
C HIS A 44 -5.80 19.89 3.36
N PHE A 45 -6.62 19.14 2.63
CA PHE A 45 -6.30 18.51 1.36
C PHE A 45 -7.19 19.02 0.21
N GLU A 46 -7.89 20.15 0.40
CA GLU A 46 -8.85 20.69 -0.57
C GLU A 46 -8.27 20.83 -1.98
N ARG A 47 -7.09 21.45 -2.12
CA ARG A 47 -6.43 21.58 -3.43
C ARG A 47 -6.18 20.22 -4.09
N SER A 48 -5.64 19.27 -3.33
CA SER A 48 -5.41 17.91 -3.83
C SER A 48 -6.71 17.17 -4.11
N TRP A 49 -7.78 17.47 -3.38
CA TRP A 49 -9.11 16.94 -3.65
C TRP A 49 -9.59 17.41 -5.01
N GLU A 50 -9.55 18.70 -5.29
CA GLU A 50 -10.03 19.24 -6.57
C GLU A 50 -9.26 18.73 -7.78
N GLU A 51 -7.95 18.50 -7.65
CA GLU A 51 -7.11 17.94 -8.70
C GLU A 51 -7.26 16.41 -8.88
N MET A 52 -7.96 15.72 -7.99
CA MET A 52 -8.11 14.27 -8.07
C MET A 52 -9.15 13.83 -9.13
N PRO A 53 -8.81 12.83 -9.97
CA PRO A 53 -9.78 12.19 -10.87
C PRO A 53 -11.00 11.63 -10.11
N PRO A 54 -12.19 11.59 -10.74
CA PRO A 54 -13.43 11.18 -10.09
C PRO A 54 -13.35 9.78 -9.46
N GLU A 55 -12.68 8.81 -10.10
CA GLU A 55 -12.51 7.45 -9.59
C GLU A 55 -11.69 7.43 -8.30
N ARG A 56 -10.68 8.32 -8.23
CA ARG A 56 -9.83 8.47 -7.06
C ARG A 56 -10.59 9.14 -5.92
N LYS A 57 -11.36 10.21 -6.21
CA LYS A 57 -12.29 10.83 -5.24
C LYS A 57 -13.22 9.78 -4.63
N GLN A 58 -13.87 8.97 -5.46
CA GLN A 58 -14.76 7.91 -4.98
C GLN A 58 -14.04 6.86 -4.11
N ARG A 59 -12.82 6.47 -4.47
CA ARG A 59 -12.03 5.52 -3.66
C ARG A 59 -11.70 6.09 -2.28
N VAL A 60 -11.34 7.37 -2.21
CA VAL A 60 -11.08 8.06 -0.94
C VAL A 60 -12.35 8.08 -0.08
N LEU A 61 -13.51 8.46 -0.62
CA LEU A 61 -14.78 8.46 0.14
C LEU A 61 -15.15 7.07 0.66
N ARG A 62 -14.96 6.01 -0.14
CA ARG A 62 -15.19 4.63 0.32
C ARG A 62 -14.27 4.27 1.50
N ASN A 63 -13.00 4.67 1.44
CA ASN A 63 -12.06 4.43 2.52
C ASN A 63 -12.41 5.23 3.78
N MET A 64 -12.90 6.46 3.64
CA MET A 64 -13.34 7.31 4.74
C MET A 64 -14.59 6.75 5.43
N ARG A 65 -15.58 6.28 4.65
CA ARG A 65 -16.75 5.60 5.22
C ARG A 65 -16.34 4.37 6.03
N ARG A 66 -15.46 3.54 5.48
CA ARG A 66 -14.91 2.38 6.19
C ARG A 66 -14.15 2.78 7.46
N TRP A 67 -13.46 3.92 7.42
CA TRP A 67 -12.77 4.47 8.59
C TRP A 67 -13.75 4.93 9.67
N GLN A 68 -14.86 5.58 9.29
CA GLN A 68 -15.89 6.02 10.24
C GLN A 68 -16.60 4.83 10.91
N GLU A 69 -16.86 3.77 10.14
CA GLU A 69 -17.47 2.52 10.63
C GLU A 69 -16.52 1.68 11.51
N MET A 70 -15.25 2.07 11.61
CA MET A 70 -14.21 1.28 12.26
C MET A 70 -14.21 1.47 13.80
N PRO A 71 -14.12 0.39 14.59
CA PRO A 71 -13.94 0.48 16.03
C PRO A 71 -12.71 1.33 16.40
N GLN A 72 -12.79 2.08 17.49
CA GLN A 72 -11.72 2.98 17.92
C GLN A 72 -10.36 2.28 18.05
N GLU A 73 -10.34 1.06 18.60
CA GLU A 73 -9.10 0.27 18.73
C GLU A 73 -8.46 -0.02 17.36
N GLN A 74 -9.26 -0.32 16.34
CA GLN A 74 -8.74 -0.57 14.99
C GLN A 74 -8.24 0.73 14.34
N ARG A 75 -8.91 1.87 14.56
CA ARG A 75 -8.43 3.19 14.14
C ARG A 75 -7.09 3.53 14.79
N GLU A 76 -6.92 3.28 16.09
CA GLU A 76 -5.66 3.51 16.80
C GLU A 76 -4.52 2.64 16.26
N ARG A 77 -4.78 1.35 15.99
CA ARG A 77 -3.78 0.48 15.35
C ARG A 77 -3.32 1.01 13.99
N ILE A 78 -4.23 1.54 13.18
CA ILE A 78 -3.85 2.13 11.88
C ILE A 78 -3.09 3.44 12.07
N ARG A 79 -3.50 4.31 13.00
CA ARG A 79 -2.77 5.54 13.33
C ARG A 79 -1.35 5.24 13.79
N GLN A 80 -1.17 4.23 14.63
CA GLN A 80 0.15 3.79 15.07
C GLN A 80 1.03 3.33 13.90
N ARG A 81 0.52 2.45 13.03
CA ARG A 81 1.23 2.01 11.83
C ARG A 81 1.57 3.19 10.90
N GLY A 82 0.67 4.16 10.79
CA GLY A 82 0.93 5.40 10.05
C GLY A 82 2.10 6.20 10.62
N ARG A 83 2.17 6.35 11.96
CA ARG A 83 3.31 7.00 12.63
C ARG A 83 4.61 6.23 12.42
N GLU A 84 4.58 4.90 12.51
CA GLU A 84 5.74 4.05 12.25
C GLU A 84 6.21 4.18 10.80
N PHE A 85 5.28 4.18 9.84
CA PHE A 85 5.58 4.38 8.44
C PHE A 85 6.23 5.74 8.16
N SER A 86 5.71 6.81 8.76
CA SER A 86 6.25 8.17 8.59
C SER A 86 7.66 8.35 9.16
N ARG A 87 8.11 7.47 10.07
CA ARG A 87 9.46 7.49 10.64
C ARG A 87 10.51 6.85 9.74
N HIS A 88 10.11 6.13 8.69
CA HIS A 88 11.05 5.59 7.72
C HIS A 88 11.57 6.68 6.77
N ASP A 89 12.81 6.52 6.31
CA ASP A 89 13.40 7.37 5.27
C ASP A 89 12.64 7.25 3.93
N GLU A 90 12.90 8.18 3.00
CA GLU A 90 12.16 8.22 1.73
C GLU A 90 12.40 6.96 0.89
N GLU A 91 13.62 6.44 0.85
CA GLU A 91 13.93 5.23 0.09
C GLU A 91 13.11 4.04 0.57
N ARG A 92 13.07 3.82 1.90
CA ARG A 92 12.30 2.75 2.50
C ARG A 92 10.81 2.94 2.33
N ARG A 93 10.31 4.19 2.43
CA ARG A 93 8.90 4.50 2.12
C ARG A 93 8.56 4.17 0.67
N GLN A 94 9.42 4.51 -0.28
CA GLN A 94 9.22 4.19 -1.69
C GLN A 94 9.23 2.68 -1.93
N ARG A 95 10.20 1.94 -1.35
CA ARG A 95 10.22 0.47 -1.43
C ARG A 95 8.92 -0.15 -0.92
N ILE A 96 8.39 0.34 0.21
CA ILE A 96 7.11 -0.14 0.76
C ILE A 96 5.95 0.16 -0.19
N ARG A 97 5.87 1.38 -0.76
CA ARG A 97 4.82 1.75 -1.73
C ARG A 97 4.87 0.86 -2.97
N ASN A 98 6.06 0.69 -3.56
CA ASN A 98 6.26 -0.14 -4.73
C ASN A 98 5.86 -1.61 -4.47
N ASN A 99 6.26 -2.16 -3.32
CA ASN A 99 5.87 -3.52 -2.94
C ASN A 99 4.35 -3.67 -2.79
N PHE A 100 3.68 -2.66 -2.24
CA PHE A 100 2.22 -2.65 -2.10
C PHE A 100 1.52 -2.53 -3.46
N GLU A 101 2.00 -1.68 -4.35
CA GLU A 101 1.47 -1.54 -5.71
C GLU A 101 1.63 -2.84 -6.50
N ASN A 102 2.84 -3.43 -6.48
CA ASN A 102 3.10 -4.73 -7.08
C ASN A 102 2.12 -5.78 -6.56
N PHE A 103 1.97 -5.90 -5.23
CA PHE A 103 1.03 -6.83 -4.63
C PHE A 103 -0.44 -6.56 -5.02
N SER A 104 -0.84 -5.29 -5.09
CA SER A 104 -2.21 -4.90 -5.42
C SER A 104 -2.59 -5.24 -6.86
N ASN A 105 -1.59 -5.21 -7.76
CA ASN A 105 -1.72 -5.52 -9.18
C ASN A 105 -1.69 -7.03 -9.49
N LEU A 106 -1.33 -7.89 -8.53
CA LEU A 106 -1.35 -9.34 -8.75
C LEU A 106 -2.78 -9.89 -8.94
N PRO A 107 -2.95 -10.97 -9.72
CA PRO A 107 -4.21 -11.72 -9.78
C PRO A 107 -4.71 -12.15 -8.41
N GLU A 108 -6.03 -12.20 -8.21
CA GLU A 108 -6.61 -12.50 -6.88
C GLU A 108 -6.17 -13.87 -6.33
N ALA A 109 -5.96 -14.85 -7.19
CA ALA A 109 -5.43 -16.16 -6.80
C ALA A 109 -4.04 -16.02 -6.14
N GLU A 110 -3.11 -15.33 -6.79
CA GLU A 110 -1.76 -15.08 -6.26
C GLU A 110 -1.80 -14.27 -4.97
N ARG A 111 -2.62 -13.21 -4.91
CA ARG A 111 -2.80 -12.42 -3.67
C ARG A 111 -3.33 -13.27 -2.53
N ARG A 112 -4.22 -14.22 -2.80
CA ARG A 112 -4.76 -15.14 -1.79
C ARG A 112 -3.66 -16.07 -1.28
N ASP A 113 -2.85 -16.61 -2.18
CA ASP A 113 -1.78 -17.55 -1.84
C ASP A 113 -0.71 -16.86 -1.00
N ILE A 114 -0.30 -15.63 -1.38
CA ILE A 114 0.61 -14.80 -0.58
C ILE A 114 0.04 -14.54 0.81
N ARG A 115 -1.23 -14.12 0.92
CA ARG A 115 -1.89 -13.90 2.23
C ARG A 115 -1.93 -15.15 3.08
N GLN A 116 -2.16 -16.32 2.47
CA GLN A 116 -2.20 -17.59 3.20
C GLN A 116 -0.81 -18.02 3.67
N SER A 117 0.20 -17.92 2.81
CA SER A 117 1.60 -18.18 3.18
C SER A 117 2.07 -17.26 4.29
N PHE A 118 1.71 -15.98 4.24
CA PHE A 118 2.03 -15.03 5.29
C PHE A 118 1.35 -15.38 6.62
N ARG A 119 0.06 -15.79 6.61
CA ARG A 119 -0.61 -16.27 7.84
C ARG A 119 0.11 -17.46 8.46
N ARG A 120 0.45 -18.48 7.65
CA ARG A 120 1.24 -19.64 8.12
C ARG A 120 2.58 -19.22 8.70
N PHE A 121 3.27 -18.27 8.06
CA PHE A 121 4.53 -17.73 8.57
C PHE A 121 4.35 -17.03 9.92
N GLN A 122 3.28 -16.25 10.11
CA GLN A 122 3.01 -15.58 11.38
C GLN A 122 2.71 -16.55 12.53
N GLU A 123 2.12 -17.71 12.22
CA GLU A 123 1.82 -18.79 13.17
C GLU A 123 3.07 -19.59 13.60
N LEU A 124 4.21 -19.43 12.90
CA LEU A 124 5.44 -20.12 13.28
C LEU A 124 6.02 -19.60 14.60
N PRO A 125 6.67 -20.48 15.39
CA PRO A 125 7.49 -20.09 16.53
C PRO A 125 8.54 -19.03 16.16
N GLU A 126 8.89 -18.16 17.11
CA GLU A 126 9.76 -17.02 16.84
C GLU A 126 11.15 -17.42 16.33
N ASP A 127 11.74 -18.47 16.91
CA ASP A 127 13.01 -19.06 16.49
C ASP A 127 12.97 -19.51 15.03
N ARG A 128 11.87 -20.17 14.62
CA ARG A 128 11.67 -20.58 13.22
C ARG A 128 11.53 -19.39 12.28
N ARG A 129 10.81 -18.34 12.68
CA ARG A 129 10.70 -17.13 11.86
C ARG A 129 12.03 -16.41 11.69
N ARG A 130 12.84 -16.32 12.75
CA ARG A 130 14.19 -15.73 12.70
C ARG A 130 15.10 -16.49 11.75
N ALA A 131 15.14 -17.81 11.85
CA ALA A 131 15.93 -18.66 10.95
C ALA A 131 15.54 -18.46 9.48
N LEU A 132 14.24 -18.40 9.17
CA LEU A 132 13.75 -18.14 7.81
C LEU A 132 14.14 -16.74 7.30
N PHE A 133 14.12 -15.74 8.17
CA PHE A 133 14.52 -14.37 7.81
C PHE A 133 16.02 -14.28 7.53
N GLU A 134 16.85 -14.91 8.37
CA GLU A 134 18.30 -14.99 8.18
C GLU A 134 18.66 -15.70 6.88
N GLU A 135 18.00 -16.82 6.57
CA GLU A 135 18.21 -17.54 5.31
C GLU A 135 17.84 -16.68 4.09
N PHE A 136 16.70 -15.99 4.15
CA PHE A 136 16.28 -15.07 3.10
C PHE A 136 17.29 -13.93 2.92
N GLN A 137 17.75 -13.32 4.02
CA GLN A 137 18.73 -12.23 3.97
C GLN A 137 20.05 -12.70 3.36
N ARG A 138 20.56 -13.87 3.78
CA ARG A 138 21.77 -14.46 3.21
C ARG A 138 21.62 -14.69 1.70
N ARG A 139 20.49 -15.27 1.27
CA ARG A 139 20.23 -15.52 -0.15
C ARG A 139 20.20 -14.23 -0.98
N GLN A 140 19.63 -13.16 -0.43
CA GLN A 140 19.63 -11.85 -1.11
C GLN A 140 21.03 -11.25 -1.22
N GLN A 141 21.86 -11.42 -0.18
CA GLN A 141 23.27 -10.98 -0.20
C GLN A 141 24.11 -11.79 -1.20
N ASP A 142 23.87 -13.09 -1.32
CA ASP A 142 24.58 -13.97 -2.25
C ASP A 142 24.12 -13.80 -3.71
N ALA A 143 22.88 -13.33 -3.93
CA ALA A 143 22.30 -13.11 -5.26
C ALA A 143 22.70 -11.77 -5.90
N GLU A 144 23.16 -10.79 -5.11
CA GLU A 144 23.87 -9.63 -5.65
C GLU A 144 25.26 -10.09 -6.14
N PRO A 145 25.61 -9.94 -7.42
CA PRO A 145 26.97 -10.23 -7.86
C PRO A 145 27.89 -9.34 -7.04
N ARG A 146 28.81 -9.94 -6.27
CA ARG A 146 29.86 -9.20 -5.57
C ARG A 146 30.48 -8.25 -6.59
N ARG A 147 30.18 -6.95 -6.50
CA ARG A 147 30.97 -5.96 -7.21
C ARG A 147 32.39 -6.20 -6.72
N PRO A 148 33.34 -6.60 -7.60
CA PRO A 148 34.72 -6.69 -7.17
C PRO A 148 35.05 -5.32 -6.58
N SER A 149 35.40 -5.31 -5.29
CA SER A 149 35.92 -4.12 -4.65
C SER A 149 37.06 -3.62 -5.53
N VAL A 150 36.97 -2.37 -5.99
CA VAL A 150 37.93 -1.66 -6.85
C VAL A 150 39.28 -1.44 -6.12
N GLN A 151 39.62 -2.30 -5.16
CA GLN A 151 40.82 -2.22 -4.32
C GLN A 151 41.90 -3.24 -4.73
N ASP A 152 41.64 -4.09 -5.74
CA ASP A 152 42.64 -5.04 -6.28
C ASP A 152 43.40 -4.53 -7.52
N GLU A 153 43.08 -3.33 -8.03
CA GLU A 153 43.93 -2.63 -9.02
C GLU A 153 44.68 -1.50 -8.31
N SER A 154 45.69 -1.86 -7.50
CA SER A 154 46.80 -0.93 -7.28
C SER A 154 47.72 -1.04 -8.50
N PRO A 155 47.98 0.04 -9.23
CA PRO A 155 49.01 0.01 -10.27
C PRO A 155 50.35 -0.24 -9.57
N GLU A 156 50.95 -1.39 -9.85
CA GLU A 156 52.34 -1.69 -9.52
C GLU A 156 53.21 -0.62 -10.18
N VAL A 157 53.60 0.40 -9.42
CA VAL A 157 54.59 1.39 -9.82
C VAL A 157 55.93 0.68 -9.83
N ASN A 158 56.34 0.24 -11.01
CA ASN A 158 57.68 -0.21 -11.29
C ASN A 158 58.64 0.99 -11.23
N GLU A 159 59.10 1.29 -10.02
CA GLU A 159 60.32 2.02 -9.76
C GLU A 159 61.51 1.18 -10.25
N THR A 160 61.99 1.45 -11.47
CA THR A 160 63.41 1.24 -11.78
C THR A 160 64.03 2.61 -11.99
N GLY A 161 64.44 3.24 -10.89
CA GLY A 161 65.50 4.22 -10.92
C GLY A 161 66.84 3.51 -10.99
N THR A 162 67.70 3.90 -11.93
CA THR A 162 69.15 3.98 -11.72
C THR A 162 69.68 4.99 -12.74
N ALA A 163 70.11 6.14 -12.21
CA ALA A 163 71.00 7.06 -12.87
C ALA A 163 72.46 6.56 -12.74
N GLU A 164 73.37 7.24 -13.44
CA GLU A 164 74.84 7.04 -13.46
C GLU A 164 75.28 5.90 -14.41
N GLU A 165 76.16 6.09 -15.39
CA GLU A 165 77.19 7.09 -15.70
C GLU A 165 77.44 7.08 -17.22
#